data_AF-A0A829YHY8-F1
#
_entry.id   AF-A0A829YHY8-F1
#
_cell.length_a   1.000
_cell.length_b   1.000
_cell.length_c   1.000
_cell.angle_alpha   90.00
_cell.angle_beta   90.00
_cell.angle_gamma   90.00
#
_symmetry.space_group_name_H-M   'P 1'
#
loop_
_entity.id
_entity.type
_entity.pdbx_description
1 polymer ?
#
loop_
_entity_poly.entity_id
_entity_poly.type
_entity_poly.pdbx_seq_one_letter_code
_entity_poly.pdbx_strand_id
1 'polypeptide(L)'
;MKIDWVAEGFSAMRDCGEDISIVYGRVNKAARAEPEWIELPHDKFDGIGGFAHVLRERGCRVDELPALQGDGLTFSRSVRGLVAVSPALKVRTQRWRNFDCTRNATFRPVGQRVAWKLLTERETASIVAAAKATGVTVNTLLLFHLDRAVSMQLTPEAANRLWMIPVNLRGGLRREHPETFLKMSFFPVEMQGRPSVGQLQAQLTSLKDRHCHWGSWAALHLGKLIGAAGIRRELRNRDKQNNGWTGLFSNLGVWNVPGAGHWIFGPAVSRAQPIGAGCVTLNRCMALTVQLHEALSDDPQATYDLLDAWTEPFIQATPASLDPTSLDRVGLDRPIESVSA
;
A
#
# COMPACT_ATOMS: atom_id res chain seq x y z
N MET A 1 -16.98 -8.69 -24.33
CA MET A 1 -16.04 -8.02 -23.40
C MET A 1 -15.62 -9.04 -22.36
N LYS A 2 -14.32 -9.36 -22.24
CA LYS A 2 -13.83 -10.36 -21.27
C LYS A 2 -13.83 -9.67 -19.90
N ILE A 3 -14.61 -10.17 -18.94
CA ILE A 3 -14.72 -9.60 -17.59
C ILE A 3 -13.33 -9.58 -16.94
N ASP A 4 -12.94 -8.43 -16.40
CA ASP A 4 -11.79 -8.30 -15.49
C ASP A 4 -12.25 -8.73 -14.09
N TRP A 5 -11.85 -9.93 -13.69
CA TRP A 5 -12.27 -10.51 -12.41
C TRP A 5 -11.57 -9.88 -11.21
N VAL A 6 -10.45 -9.19 -11.42
CA VAL A 6 -9.79 -8.40 -10.38
C VAL A 6 -10.61 -7.14 -10.12
N ALA A 7 -11.02 -6.44 -11.19
CA ALA A 7 -11.91 -5.30 -11.10
C ALA A 7 -13.25 -5.65 -10.42
N GLU A 8 -13.83 -6.81 -10.77
CA GLU A 8 -15.06 -7.30 -10.13
C GLU A 8 -14.86 -7.54 -8.62
N GLY A 9 -13.68 -8.02 -8.21
CA GLY A 9 -13.32 -8.15 -6.79
C GLY A 9 -13.39 -6.83 -6.05
N PHE A 10 -12.79 -5.77 -6.61
CA PHE A 10 -12.86 -4.43 -6.04
C PHE A 10 -14.28 -3.84 -6.08
N SER A 11 -15.04 -4.05 -7.15
CA SER A 11 -16.44 -3.62 -7.17
C SER A 11 -17.26 -4.32 -6.09
N ALA A 12 -17.00 -5.61 -5.84
CA ALA A 12 -17.67 -6.35 -4.79
C ALA A 12 -17.29 -5.85 -3.38
N MET A 13 -16.05 -5.40 -3.16
CA MET A 13 -15.64 -4.75 -1.91
C MET A 13 -16.40 -3.46 -1.67
N ARG A 14 -16.51 -2.60 -2.69
CA ARG A 14 -17.32 -1.37 -2.63
C ARG A 14 -18.79 -1.65 -2.32
N ASP A 15 -19.36 -2.68 -2.94
CA ASP A 15 -20.74 -3.10 -2.66
C ASP A 15 -20.92 -3.67 -1.24
N CYS A 16 -19.83 -4.04 -0.58
CA CYS A 16 -19.81 -4.43 0.84
C CYS A 16 -19.52 -3.25 1.79
N GLY A 17 -19.48 -2.02 1.27
CA GLY A 17 -19.32 -0.80 2.06
C GLY A 17 -17.87 -0.36 2.29
N GLU A 18 -16.91 -0.96 1.59
CA GLU A 18 -15.50 -0.59 1.69
C GLU A 18 -15.15 0.58 0.76
N ASP A 19 -14.21 1.42 1.19
CA ASP A 19 -13.63 2.44 0.32
C ASP A 19 -12.49 1.86 -0.51
N ILE A 20 -12.74 1.72 -1.81
CA ILE A 20 -11.77 1.21 -2.78
C ILE A 20 -10.97 2.31 -3.48
N SER A 21 -10.92 3.52 -2.94
CA SER A 21 -10.23 4.64 -3.58
C SER A 21 -8.72 4.50 -3.42
N ILE A 22 -8.01 4.53 -4.55
CA ILE A 22 -6.58 4.77 -4.59
C ILE A 22 -6.38 6.29 -4.55
N VAL A 23 -5.51 6.76 -3.68
CA VAL A 23 -5.25 8.19 -3.53
C VAL A 23 -3.91 8.58 -4.13
N TYR A 24 -3.89 9.70 -4.82
CA TYR A 24 -2.68 10.36 -5.31
C TYR A 24 -2.70 11.80 -4.84
N GLY A 25 -1.55 12.33 -4.44
CA GLY A 25 -1.41 13.72 -4.00
C GLY A 25 -0.34 14.43 -4.81
N ARG A 26 -0.67 15.55 -5.44
CA ARG A 26 0.34 16.40 -6.08
C ARG A 26 0.81 17.46 -5.09
N VAL A 27 2.10 17.48 -4.80
CA VAL A 27 2.70 18.50 -3.93
C VAL A 27 3.24 19.63 -4.79
N ASN A 28 2.58 20.79 -4.72
CA ASN A 28 3.04 21.99 -5.41
C ASN A 28 4.24 22.59 -4.66
N LYS A 29 5.22 23.14 -5.39
CA LYS A 29 6.49 23.66 -4.84
C LYS A 29 6.35 24.84 -3.85
N ALA A 30 5.15 25.36 -3.60
CA ALA A 30 4.92 26.30 -2.52
C ALA A 30 4.96 25.54 -1.19
N ALA A 31 5.99 25.80 -0.38
CA ALA A 31 6.47 24.99 0.75
C ALA A 31 5.48 24.72 1.91
N ARG A 32 4.18 25.00 1.77
CA ARG A 32 3.14 24.85 2.81
C ARG A 32 1.78 24.38 2.28
N ALA A 33 1.66 24.01 1.01
CA ALA A 33 0.38 23.62 0.45
C ALA A 33 0.08 22.14 0.74
N GLU A 34 -1.09 21.88 1.35
CA GLU A 34 -1.72 20.57 1.32
C GLU A 34 -1.68 19.99 -0.11
N PRO A 35 -1.44 18.67 -0.26
CA PRO A 35 -1.43 18.07 -1.58
C PRO A 35 -2.77 18.28 -2.29
N GLU A 36 -2.72 18.52 -3.60
CA GLU A 36 -3.90 18.39 -4.44
C GLU A 36 -4.23 16.90 -4.55
N TRP A 37 -5.22 16.46 -3.77
CA TRP A 37 -5.64 15.07 -3.69
C TRP A 37 -6.52 14.67 -4.88
N ILE A 38 -6.24 13.49 -5.44
CA ILE A 38 -6.96 12.87 -6.53
C ILE A 38 -7.29 11.44 -6.11
N GLU A 39 -8.56 11.05 -6.23
CA GLU A 39 -9.04 9.70 -5.91
C GLU A 39 -9.41 8.97 -7.20
N LEU A 40 -8.83 7.78 -7.40
CA LEU A 40 -9.18 6.90 -8.51
C LEU A 40 -9.76 5.60 -7.98
N PRO A 41 -10.87 5.09 -8.54
CA PRO A 41 -11.51 3.90 -8.04
C PRO A 41 -10.70 2.64 -8.46
N HIS A 42 -10.39 1.77 -7.50
CA HIS A 42 -9.48 0.64 -7.73
C HIS A 42 -10.06 -0.42 -8.68
N ASP A 43 -11.37 -0.46 -8.89
CA ASP A 43 -11.99 -1.34 -9.90
C ASP A 43 -11.77 -0.86 -11.35
N LYS A 44 -11.21 0.33 -11.56
CA LYS A 44 -10.86 0.85 -12.90
C LYS A 44 -9.35 0.99 -13.11
N PHE A 45 -8.59 1.15 -12.03
CA PHE A 45 -7.16 1.42 -12.09
C PHE A 45 -6.42 0.52 -11.09
N ASP A 46 -5.25 0.01 -11.49
CA ASP A 46 -4.23 -0.40 -10.52
C ASP A 46 -3.31 0.78 -10.20
N GLY A 47 -2.43 0.64 -9.19
CA GLY A 47 -1.57 1.74 -8.74
C GLY A 47 -0.66 2.33 -9.83
N ILE A 48 -0.09 1.50 -10.72
CA ILE A 48 0.80 1.97 -11.79
C ILE A 48 0.00 2.64 -12.91
N GLY A 49 -1.13 2.04 -13.31
CA GLY A 49 -2.00 2.54 -14.36
C GLY A 49 -2.69 3.84 -13.94
N GLY A 50 -3.16 3.93 -12.70
CA GLY A 50 -3.73 5.13 -12.12
C GLY A 50 -2.71 6.26 -12.02
N PHE A 51 -1.48 5.95 -11.57
CA PHE A 51 -0.44 6.98 -11.49
C PHE A 51 -0.06 7.56 -12.85
N ALA A 52 0.09 6.69 -13.86
CA ALA A 52 0.35 7.14 -15.23
C ALA A 52 -0.82 7.96 -15.80
N HIS A 53 -2.06 7.57 -15.49
CA HIS A 53 -3.26 8.31 -15.89
C HIS A 53 -3.25 9.74 -15.31
N VAL A 54 -3.08 9.91 -14.00
CA VAL A 54 -3.08 11.25 -13.38
C VAL A 54 -1.91 12.12 -13.86
N LEU A 55 -0.74 11.53 -14.12
CA LEU A 55 0.39 12.27 -14.70
C LEU A 55 0.05 12.78 -16.11
N ARG A 56 -0.53 11.94 -16.96
CA ARG A 56 -0.91 12.30 -18.33
C ARG A 56 -2.01 13.36 -18.36
N GLU A 57 -3.00 13.27 -17.47
CA GLU A 57 -4.04 14.30 -17.33
C GLU A 57 -3.47 15.67 -16.95
N ARG A 58 -2.30 15.70 -16.29
CA ARG A 58 -1.58 16.93 -15.95
C ARG A 58 -0.53 17.33 -16.99
N GLY A 59 -0.63 16.79 -18.21
CA GLY A 59 0.25 17.12 -19.33
C GLY A 59 1.65 16.53 -19.24
N CYS A 60 1.92 15.63 -18.29
CA CYS A 60 3.21 14.96 -18.21
C CYS A 60 3.30 13.86 -19.27
N ARG A 61 4.47 13.75 -19.90
CA ARG A 61 4.76 12.67 -20.85
C ARG A 61 5.22 11.43 -20.10
N VAL A 62 4.40 10.37 -20.17
CA VAL A 62 4.69 9.04 -19.58
C VAL A 62 4.63 8.02 -20.70
N ASP A 63 5.79 7.78 -21.33
CA ASP A 63 5.90 6.93 -22.52
C ASP A 63 5.89 5.43 -22.15
N GLU A 64 6.65 5.06 -21.12
CA GLU A 64 6.78 3.68 -20.68
C GLU A 64 6.33 3.52 -19.22
N LEU A 65 5.65 2.41 -18.95
CA LEU A 65 5.26 2.02 -17.59
C LEU A 65 6.27 1.02 -17.03
N PRO A 66 6.53 1.05 -15.72
CA PRO A 66 7.26 -0.03 -15.06
C PRO A 66 6.68 -1.39 -15.47
N ALA A 67 7.56 -2.34 -15.77
CA ALA A 67 7.19 -3.67 -16.23
C ALA A 67 8.00 -4.73 -15.48
N LEU A 68 7.35 -5.87 -15.22
CA LEU A 68 7.97 -7.09 -14.72
C LEU A 68 9.00 -7.60 -15.73
N GLN A 69 10.24 -7.77 -15.28
CA GLN A 69 11.35 -8.22 -16.10
C GLN A 69 11.58 -9.73 -15.94
N GLY A 70 11.80 -10.42 -17.06
CA GLY A 70 12.29 -11.80 -17.08
C GLY A 70 11.31 -12.87 -16.55
N ASP A 71 10.05 -12.54 -16.31
CA ASP A 71 9.04 -13.47 -15.80
C ASP A 71 7.69 -13.26 -16.50
N GLY A 72 7.18 -14.32 -17.13
CA GLY A 72 5.88 -14.32 -17.81
C GLY A 72 4.95 -15.44 -17.34
N LEU A 73 3.66 -15.24 -17.54
CA LEU A 73 2.62 -16.20 -17.15
C LEU A 73 2.72 -17.50 -17.97
N THR A 74 2.85 -18.63 -17.27
CA THR A 74 2.72 -19.97 -17.86
C THR A 74 1.86 -20.84 -16.95
N PHE A 75 1.23 -21.88 -17.51
CA PHE A 75 0.39 -22.80 -16.74
C PHE A 75 1.15 -23.45 -15.57
N SER A 76 2.37 -23.93 -15.82
CA SER A 76 3.22 -24.57 -14.79
C SER A 76 3.59 -23.61 -13.67
N ARG A 77 3.88 -22.34 -13.99
CA ARG A 77 4.15 -21.29 -12.99
C ARG A 77 2.91 -20.97 -12.18
N SER A 78 1.73 -20.92 -12.79
CA SER A 78 0.47 -20.74 -12.04
C SER A 78 0.19 -21.87 -11.08
N VAL A 79 0.38 -23.14 -11.49
CA VAL A 79 0.15 -24.30 -10.62
C VAL A 79 1.14 -24.30 -9.45
N ARG A 80 2.44 -24.11 -9.72
CA ARG A 80 3.47 -24.00 -8.66
C ARG A 80 3.20 -22.83 -7.72
N GLY A 81 2.82 -21.69 -8.28
CA GLY A 81 2.43 -20.50 -7.53
C GLY A 81 1.19 -20.72 -6.66
N LEU A 82 0.18 -21.46 -7.14
CA LEU A 82 -1.04 -21.77 -6.39
C LEU A 82 -0.71 -22.58 -5.13
N VAL A 83 0.20 -23.55 -5.23
CA VAL A 83 0.70 -24.28 -4.06
C VAL A 83 1.35 -23.30 -3.08
N ALA A 84 2.18 -22.38 -3.57
CA ALA A 84 2.89 -21.40 -2.74
C ALA A 84 1.97 -20.38 -2.04
N VAL A 85 0.90 -19.90 -2.70
CA VAL A 85 -0.04 -18.92 -2.13
C VAL A 85 -1.11 -19.57 -1.26
N SER A 86 -1.42 -20.86 -1.46
CA SER A 86 -2.54 -21.55 -0.80
C SER A 86 -2.61 -21.39 0.73
N PRO A 87 -1.51 -21.37 1.51
CA PRO A 87 -1.59 -21.18 2.95
C PRO A 87 -2.19 -19.81 3.33
N ALA A 88 -1.93 -18.79 2.51
CA ALA A 88 -2.41 -17.42 2.74
C ALA A 88 -3.85 -17.18 2.29
N LEU A 89 -4.44 -18.10 1.49
CA LEU A 89 -5.84 -18.01 1.06
C LEU A 89 -6.84 -18.49 2.13
N LYS A 90 -6.34 -19.25 3.12
CA LYS A 90 -7.12 -19.73 4.25
C LYS A 90 -7.66 -18.56 5.07
N VAL A 91 -8.85 -18.73 5.63
CA VAL A 91 -9.42 -17.75 6.56
C VAL A 91 -8.54 -17.69 7.81
N ARG A 92 -8.20 -16.47 8.24
CA ARG A 92 -7.40 -16.22 9.43
C ARG A 92 -7.86 -14.97 10.15
N THR A 93 -7.74 -14.97 11.47
CA THR A 93 -8.03 -13.79 12.28
C THR A 93 -6.73 -13.10 12.65
N GLN A 94 -6.60 -11.83 12.28
CA GLN A 94 -5.50 -10.97 12.73
C GLN A 94 -5.80 -10.51 14.16
N ARG A 95 -4.81 -10.62 15.04
CA ARG A 95 -4.91 -10.08 16.41
C ARG A 95 -4.44 -8.63 16.42
N TRP A 96 -5.32 -7.76 16.89
CA TRP A 96 -5.10 -6.33 17.06
C TRP A 96 -5.25 -5.96 18.54
N ARG A 97 -4.65 -4.85 18.97
CA ARG A 97 -4.87 -4.29 20.32
C ARG A 97 -6.26 -3.66 20.41
N ASN A 98 -6.60 -2.86 19.40
CA ASN A 98 -7.90 -2.24 19.23
C ASN A 98 -8.40 -2.63 17.84
N PHE A 99 -9.56 -3.29 17.76
CA PHE A 99 -10.23 -3.53 16.50
C PHE A 99 -11.73 -3.70 16.71
N ASP A 100 -12.51 -2.86 16.06
CA ASP A 100 -13.97 -2.84 16.13
C ASP A 100 -14.55 -3.17 14.76
N CYS A 101 -14.96 -4.42 14.58
CA CYS A 101 -15.56 -4.88 13.33
C CYS A 101 -16.92 -4.26 13.03
N THR A 102 -17.54 -3.55 13.98
CA THR A 102 -18.81 -2.86 13.77
C THR A 102 -18.63 -1.48 13.12
N ARG A 103 -17.41 -0.95 13.11
CA ARG A 103 -17.09 0.31 12.43
C ARG A 103 -17.00 0.10 10.92
N ASN A 104 -17.67 0.99 10.20
CA ASN A 104 -17.67 1.04 8.74
C ASN A 104 -16.70 2.13 8.26
N ALA A 105 -16.28 2.03 7.00
CA ALA A 105 -15.55 3.10 6.33
C ALA A 105 -16.37 4.40 6.38
N THR A 106 -15.74 5.50 6.79
CA THR A 106 -16.42 6.80 6.96
C THR A 106 -16.25 7.73 5.76
N PHE A 107 -15.50 7.30 4.73
CA PHE A 107 -15.26 8.04 3.47
C PHE A 107 -14.82 9.49 3.72
N ARG A 108 -14.00 9.72 4.76
CA ARG A 108 -13.47 11.05 5.08
C ARG A 108 -12.67 11.62 3.91
N PRO A 109 -12.61 12.96 3.77
CA PRO A 109 -11.71 13.59 2.81
C PRO A 109 -10.27 13.08 2.97
N VAL A 110 -9.56 12.85 1.87
CA VAL A 110 -8.22 12.23 1.85
C VAL A 110 -7.26 12.85 2.86
N GLY A 111 -7.18 14.19 2.92
CA GLY A 111 -6.30 14.90 3.86
C GLY A 111 -6.60 14.68 5.35
N GLN A 112 -7.76 14.10 5.69
CA GLN A 112 -8.12 13.75 7.07
C GLN A 112 -7.92 12.27 7.41
N ARG A 113 -7.53 11.44 6.44
CA ARG A 113 -7.41 9.97 6.62
C ARG A 113 -6.07 9.38 6.16
N VAL A 114 -5.27 10.15 5.42
CA VAL A 114 -3.96 9.73 4.93
C VAL A 114 -2.88 10.60 5.57
N ALA A 115 -1.99 9.97 6.32
CA ALA A 115 -0.74 10.60 6.70
C ALA A 115 0.27 10.39 5.57
N TRP A 116 1.11 11.41 5.31
CA TRP A 116 2.10 11.36 4.24
C TRP A 116 3.39 12.08 4.63
N LYS A 117 4.51 11.65 4.03
CA LYS A 117 5.82 12.27 4.18
C LYS A 117 6.51 12.29 2.83
N LEU A 118 6.93 13.48 2.40
CA LEU A 118 7.77 13.65 1.22
C LEU A 118 9.22 13.79 1.67
N LEU A 119 10.06 12.85 1.26
CA LEU A 119 11.48 12.84 1.58
C LEU A 119 12.26 13.66 0.58
N THR A 120 13.30 14.33 1.08
CA THR A 120 14.32 14.99 0.25
C THR A 120 15.09 13.94 -0.57
N GLU A 121 15.80 14.41 -1.60
CA GLU A 121 16.71 13.55 -2.37
C GLU A 121 17.78 12.90 -1.49
N ARG A 122 18.27 13.63 -0.47
CA ARG A 122 19.27 13.14 0.47
C ARG A 122 18.72 12.02 1.34
N GLU A 123 17.56 12.22 1.95
CA GLU A 123 16.90 11.19 2.77
C GLU A 123 16.55 9.95 1.93
N THR A 124 16.05 10.18 0.71
CA THR A 124 15.77 9.11 -0.25
C THR A 124 17.02 8.31 -0.58
N ALA A 125 18.15 9.00 -0.86
CA ALA A 125 19.42 8.36 -1.12
C ALA A 125 19.96 7.58 0.10
N SER A 126 19.77 8.10 1.32
CA SER A 126 20.12 7.39 2.56
C SER A 126 19.37 6.07 2.70
N ILE A 127 18.06 6.04 2.41
CA ILE A 127 17.27 4.79 2.45
C ILE A 127 17.78 3.78 1.42
N VAL A 128 18.07 4.23 0.21
CA VAL A 128 18.63 3.38 -0.86
C VAL A 128 19.99 2.81 -0.44
N ALA A 129 20.85 3.65 0.14
CA ALA A 129 22.16 3.24 0.64
C ALA A 129 22.05 2.24 1.79
N ALA A 130 21.13 2.44 2.73
CA ALA A 130 20.89 1.52 3.84
C ALA A 130 20.39 0.16 3.36
N ALA A 131 19.48 0.12 2.39
CA ALA A 131 19.02 -1.13 1.79
C ALA A 131 20.17 -1.89 1.12
N LYS A 132 21.01 -1.17 0.36
CA LYS A 132 22.22 -1.75 -0.26
C LYS A 132 23.21 -2.27 0.79
N ALA A 133 23.49 -1.50 1.83
CA ALA A 133 24.44 -1.88 2.89
C ALA A 133 23.99 -3.12 3.68
N THR A 134 22.68 -3.33 3.80
CA THR A 134 22.09 -4.50 4.46
C THR A 134 21.85 -5.69 3.50
N GLY A 135 22.16 -5.54 2.21
CA GLY A 135 22.01 -6.59 1.21
C GLY A 135 20.56 -6.93 0.84
N VAL A 136 19.64 -5.98 1.00
CA VAL A 136 18.20 -6.17 0.75
C VAL A 136 17.64 -5.13 -0.22
N THR A 137 16.44 -5.36 -0.73
CA THR A 137 15.75 -4.35 -1.55
C THR A 137 15.18 -3.21 -0.70
N VAL A 138 14.96 -2.03 -1.31
CA VAL A 138 14.26 -0.92 -0.66
C VAL A 138 12.87 -1.34 -0.16
N ASN A 139 12.12 -2.14 -0.93
CA ASN A 139 10.82 -2.67 -0.50
C ASN A 139 10.93 -3.51 0.77
N THR A 140 11.94 -4.38 0.85
CA THR A 140 12.19 -5.21 2.03
C THR A 140 12.49 -4.35 3.24
N LEU A 141 13.36 -3.34 3.09
CA LEU A 141 13.74 -2.45 4.19
C LEU A 141 12.54 -1.63 4.68
N LEU A 142 11.77 -1.04 3.76
CA LEU A 142 10.59 -0.25 4.10
C LEU A 142 9.53 -1.11 4.80
N LEU A 143 9.23 -2.30 4.27
CA LEU A 143 8.27 -3.23 4.88
C LEU A 143 8.73 -3.71 6.26
N PHE A 144 10.03 -3.97 6.44
CA PHE A 144 10.59 -4.38 7.73
C PHE A 144 10.35 -3.31 8.82
N HIS A 145 10.63 -2.04 8.52
CA HIS A 145 10.40 -0.96 9.47
C HIS A 145 8.91 -0.65 9.68
N LEU A 146 8.09 -0.76 8.63
CA LEU A 146 6.64 -0.61 8.73
C LEU A 146 6.06 -1.67 9.67
N ASP A 147 6.39 -2.95 9.44
CA ASP A 147 5.91 -4.06 10.26
C ASP A 147 6.35 -3.90 11.72
N ARG A 148 7.57 -3.42 11.96
CA ARG A 148 8.04 -3.12 13.31
C ARG A 148 7.19 -2.04 13.97
N ALA A 149 6.93 -0.92 13.30
CA ALA A 149 6.08 0.15 13.83
C ALA A 149 4.66 -0.36 14.16
N VAL A 150 4.04 -1.08 13.23
CA VAL A 150 2.73 -1.74 13.42
C VAL A 150 2.77 -2.72 14.59
N SER A 151 3.81 -3.54 14.69
CA SER A 151 3.91 -4.56 15.74
C SER A 151 3.96 -3.96 17.14
N MET A 152 4.62 -2.80 17.29
CA MET A 152 4.79 -2.11 18.56
C MET A 152 3.52 -1.37 18.97
N GLN A 153 2.84 -0.71 18.02
CA GLN A 153 1.71 0.17 18.33
C GLN A 153 0.35 -0.54 18.26
N LEU A 154 0.16 -1.45 17.30
CA LEU A 154 -1.18 -1.90 16.91
C LEU A 154 -1.46 -3.38 17.20
N THR A 155 -0.44 -4.20 17.40
CA THR A 155 -0.62 -5.64 17.65
C THR A 155 -0.04 -6.10 18.98
N PRO A 156 -0.59 -7.18 19.59
CA PRO A 156 0.10 -7.90 20.67
C PRO A 156 1.44 -8.47 20.20
N GLU A 157 2.42 -8.62 21.11
CA GLU A 157 3.79 -9.04 20.77
C GLU A 157 3.87 -10.38 20.02
N ALA A 158 3.02 -11.35 20.40
CA ALA A 158 2.96 -12.67 19.77
C ALA A 158 2.03 -12.76 18.54
N ALA A 159 1.48 -11.64 18.06
CA ALA A 159 0.58 -11.66 16.90
C ALA A 159 1.37 -11.97 15.62
N ASN A 160 0.97 -13.04 14.93
CA ASN A 160 1.41 -13.25 13.55
C ASN A 160 0.78 -12.16 12.67
N ARG A 161 1.58 -11.63 11.75
CA ARG A 161 1.15 -10.56 10.83
C ARG A 161 1.30 -11.06 9.40
N LEU A 162 0.31 -10.77 8.55
CA LEU A 162 0.29 -11.13 7.14
C LEU A 162 0.11 -9.88 6.29
N TRP A 163 1.13 -9.56 5.51
CA TRP A 163 1.14 -8.43 4.59
C TRP A 163 0.85 -8.86 3.17
N MET A 164 0.05 -8.07 2.47
CA MET A 164 -0.09 -8.15 1.02
C MET A 164 0.90 -7.18 0.36
N ILE A 165 1.78 -7.69 -0.49
CA ILE A 165 2.71 -6.86 -1.27
C ILE A 165 2.32 -6.96 -2.74
N PRO A 166 1.65 -5.95 -3.32
CA PRO A 166 1.24 -5.98 -4.71
C PRO A 166 2.42 -6.14 -5.67
N VAL A 167 2.20 -6.89 -6.74
CA VAL A 167 3.18 -7.14 -7.81
C VAL A 167 2.58 -6.69 -9.12
N ASN A 168 3.24 -5.75 -9.78
CA ASN A 168 2.91 -5.32 -11.14
C ASN A 168 3.24 -6.45 -12.13
N LEU A 169 2.27 -6.79 -12.98
CA LEU A 169 2.35 -7.87 -13.96
C LEU A 169 2.48 -7.39 -15.41
N ARG A 170 2.58 -6.06 -15.62
CA ARG A 170 2.90 -5.50 -16.95
C ARG A 170 4.19 -6.12 -17.48
N GLY A 171 4.24 -6.44 -18.77
CA GLY A 171 5.37 -7.17 -19.38
C GLY A 171 5.30 -8.70 -19.21
N GLY A 172 4.74 -9.20 -18.10
CA GLY A 172 4.59 -10.66 -17.86
C GLY A 172 3.28 -11.26 -18.40
N LEU A 173 2.27 -10.42 -18.66
CA LEU A 173 1.00 -10.81 -19.30
C LEU A 173 1.06 -10.58 -20.82
N ARG A 174 0.33 -11.41 -21.59
CA ARG A 174 0.27 -11.28 -23.05
C ARG A 174 -0.30 -9.92 -23.47
N ARG A 175 0.17 -9.41 -24.61
CA ARG A 175 -0.23 -8.10 -25.19
C ARG A 175 -1.73 -7.99 -25.53
N GLU A 176 -2.47 -9.10 -25.52
CA GLU A 176 -3.91 -9.14 -25.75
C GLU A 176 -4.74 -8.46 -24.64
N HIS A 177 -4.15 -8.16 -23.48
CA HIS A 177 -4.84 -7.49 -22.38
C HIS A 177 -4.77 -5.95 -22.52
N PRO A 178 -5.92 -5.24 -22.55
CA PRO A 178 -5.96 -3.78 -22.61
C PRO A 178 -5.07 -3.12 -21.55
N GLU A 179 -4.56 -1.92 -21.83
CA GLU A 179 -3.76 -1.16 -20.85
C GLU A 179 -4.51 -0.85 -19.56
N THR A 180 -5.84 -0.68 -19.67
CA THR A 180 -6.77 -0.41 -18.58
C THR A 180 -7.11 -1.64 -17.74
N PHE A 181 -6.74 -2.84 -18.17
CA PHE A 181 -6.91 -4.06 -17.36
C PHE A 181 -6.04 -3.98 -16.11
N LEU A 182 -6.56 -4.39 -14.96
CA LEU A 182 -5.79 -4.42 -13.73
C LEU A 182 -4.68 -5.47 -13.84
N LYS A 183 -3.42 -5.04 -13.93
CA LYS A 183 -2.27 -5.92 -14.14
C LYS A 183 -1.50 -6.07 -12.83
N MET A 184 -2.17 -6.63 -11.83
CA MET A 184 -1.62 -6.80 -10.49
C MET A 184 -1.85 -8.19 -9.92
N SER A 185 -0.91 -8.67 -9.10
CA SER A 185 -1.09 -9.78 -8.17
C SER A 185 -0.44 -9.40 -6.85
N PHE A 186 -0.07 -10.36 -6.00
CA PHE A 186 0.58 -10.05 -4.74
C PHE A 186 1.47 -11.19 -4.23
N PHE A 187 2.40 -10.84 -3.35
CA PHE A 187 3.03 -11.77 -2.42
C PHE A 187 2.35 -11.70 -1.05
N PRO A 188 1.95 -12.84 -0.46
CA PRO A 188 1.60 -12.93 0.95
C PRO A 188 2.87 -13.08 1.78
N VAL A 189 3.16 -12.11 2.65
CA VAL A 189 4.38 -12.07 3.46
C VAL A 189 4.01 -12.23 4.92
N GLU A 190 4.47 -13.32 5.54
CA GLU A 190 4.23 -13.60 6.96
C GLU A 190 5.36 -13.04 7.83
N MET A 191 4.98 -12.35 8.90
CA MET A 191 5.87 -11.88 9.94
C MET A 191 5.49 -12.60 11.24
N GLN A 192 6.34 -13.52 11.65
CA GLN A 192 6.21 -14.23 12.91
C GLN A 192 7.24 -13.67 13.90
N GLY A 193 6.78 -13.24 15.06
CA GLY A 193 7.65 -12.57 16.04
C GLY A 193 8.28 -11.30 15.47
N ARG A 194 9.62 -11.23 15.49
CA ARG A 194 10.42 -10.11 14.99
C ARG A 194 11.53 -10.65 14.06
N PRO A 195 11.22 -10.98 12.79
CA PRO A 195 12.22 -11.51 11.86
C PRO A 195 13.30 -10.45 11.59
N SER A 196 14.52 -10.87 11.27
CA SER A 196 15.54 -9.94 10.75
C SER A 196 15.20 -9.50 9.33
N VAL A 197 15.75 -8.35 8.90
CA VAL A 197 15.56 -7.85 7.53
C VAL A 197 16.06 -8.84 6.47
N GLY A 198 17.12 -9.61 6.77
CA GLY A 198 17.63 -10.67 5.90
C GLY A 198 16.69 -11.86 5.78
N GLN A 199 16.04 -12.27 6.88
CA GLN A 199 15.00 -13.31 6.83
C GLN A 199 13.79 -12.88 5.99
N LEU A 200 13.40 -11.61 6.09
CA LEU A 200 12.35 -11.04 5.25
C LEU A 200 12.74 -11.04 3.76
N GLN A 201 13.97 -10.63 3.43
CA GLN A 201 14.49 -10.69 2.06
C GLN A 201 14.48 -12.12 1.51
N ALA A 202 14.95 -13.09 2.30
CA ALA A 202 14.95 -14.49 1.92
C ALA A 202 13.53 -15.03 1.69
N GLN A 203 12.56 -14.62 2.52
CA GLN A 203 11.16 -14.99 2.34
C GLN A 203 10.58 -14.45 1.03
N LEU A 204 10.78 -13.16 0.73
CA LEU A 204 10.33 -12.53 -0.52
C LEU A 204 10.98 -13.18 -1.74
N THR A 205 12.27 -13.49 -1.66
CA THR A 205 13.01 -14.18 -2.72
C THR A 205 12.44 -15.57 -2.97
N SER A 206 12.19 -16.34 -1.89
CA SER A 206 11.54 -17.66 -1.98
C SER A 206 10.12 -17.58 -2.56
N LEU A 207 9.32 -16.58 -2.21
CA LEU A 207 7.99 -16.37 -2.80
C LEU A 207 8.07 -16.08 -4.31
N LYS A 208 9.05 -15.28 -4.73
CA LYS A 208 9.32 -15.01 -6.16
C LYS A 208 9.76 -16.28 -6.88
N ASP A 209 10.72 -17.02 -6.35
CA ASP A 209 11.29 -18.22 -6.98
C ASP A 209 10.29 -19.38 -7.10
N ARG A 210 9.29 -19.41 -6.20
CA ARG A 210 8.14 -20.32 -6.26
C ARG A 210 7.00 -19.80 -7.15
N HIS A 211 7.18 -18.67 -7.84
CA HIS A 211 6.18 -18.04 -8.70
C HIS A 211 4.87 -17.73 -7.97
N CYS A 212 4.96 -17.39 -6.68
CA CYS A 212 3.77 -17.17 -5.84
C CYS A 212 2.83 -16.11 -6.41
N HIS A 213 3.36 -15.02 -6.98
CA HIS A 213 2.57 -13.97 -7.62
C HIS A 213 1.73 -14.46 -8.81
N TRP A 214 2.21 -15.43 -9.60
CA TRP A 214 1.39 -16.08 -10.64
C TRP A 214 0.29 -16.98 -10.07
N GLY A 215 0.53 -17.57 -8.91
CA GLY A 215 -0.50 -18.25 -8.12
C GLY A 215 -1.58 -17.30 -7.61
N SER A 216 -1.15 -16.18 -7.01
CA SER A 216 -2.03 -15.10 -6.56
C SER A 216 -2.87 -14.54 -7.70
N TRP A 217 -2.26 -14.32 -8.88
CA TRP A 217 -2.98 -13.92 -10.09
C TRP A 217 -4.08 -14.92 -10.48
N ALA A 218 -3.74 -16.20 -10.51
CA ALA A 218 -4.70 -17.26 -10.81
C ALA A 218 -5.82 -17.32 -9.77
N ALA A 219 -5.50 -17.16 -8.48
CA ALA A 219 -6.47 -17.14 -7.39
C ALA A 219 -7.46 -15.97 -7.51
N LEU A 220 -6.99 -14.76 -7.84
CA LEU A 220 -7.87 -13.61 -8.10
C LEU A 220 -8.84 -13.85 -9.27
N HIS A 221 -8.43 -14.65 -10.25
CA HIS A 221 -9.27 -15.02 -11.40
C HIS A 221 -10.21 -16.20 -11.15
N LEU A 222 -10.13 -16.88 -9.99
CA LEU A 222 -11.10 -17.91 -9.61
C LEU A 222 -12.51 -17.34 -9.43
N GLY A 223 -12.65 -16.02 -9.28
CA GLY A 223 -13.92 -15.30 -9.35
C GLY A 223 -14.76 -15.68 -10.57
N LYS A 224 -14.12 -16.06 -11.69
CA LYS A 224 -14.78 -16.57 -12.89
C LYS A 224 -15.66 -17.80 -12.65
N LEU A 225 -15.30 -18.64 -11.68
CA LEU A 225 -16.02 -19.89 -11.39
C LEU A 225 -17.28 -19.67 -10.55
N ILE A 226 -17.26 -18.67 -9.67
CA ILE A 226 -18.34 -18.39 -8.71
C ILE A 226 -19.21 -17.19 -9.13
N GLY A 227 -18.74 -16.40 -10.09
CA GLY A 227 -19.41 -15.20 -10.59
C GLY A 227 -19.42 -14.03 -9.60
N ALA A 228 -19.87 -12.88 -10.09
CA ALA A 228 -19.98 -11.62 -9.35
C ALA A 228 -20.76 -11.75 -8.02
N ALA A 229 -21.89 -12.45 -8.04
CA ALA A 229 -22.69 -12.70 -6.83
C ALA A 229 -21.97 -13.62 -5.83
N GLY A 230 -21.23 -14.62 -6.33
CA GLY A 230 -20.42 -15.52 -5.51
C GLY A 230 -19.29 -14.79 -4.80
N ILE A 231 -18.59 -13.88 -5.50
CA ILE A 231 -17.54 -13.03 -4.92
C ILE A 231 -18.10 -12.20 -3.76
N ARG A 232 -19.22 -11.51 -3.97
CA ARG A 232 -19.87 -10.70 -2.90
C ARG A 232 -20.28 -11.56 -1.69
N ARG A 233 -20.82 -12.76 -1.93
CA ARG A 233 -21.17 -13.69 -0.84
C ARG A 233 -19.94 -14.13 -0.06
N GLU A 234 -18.85 -14.46 -0.75
CA GLU A 234 -17.59 -14.88 -0.13
C GLU A 234 -16.97 -13.75 0.71
N LEU A 235 -16.94 -12.52 0.19
CA LEU A 235 -16.45 -11.36 0.94
C LEU A 235 -17.26 -11.15 2.22
N ARG A 236 -18.60 -11.17 2.16
CA ARG A 236 -19.45 -11.07 3.35
C ARG A 236 -19.25 -12.21 4.34
N ASN A 237 -19.01 -13.43 3.85
CA ASN A 237 -18.73 -14.58 4.72
C ASN A 237 -17.39 -14.43 5.45
N ARG A 238 -16.35 -13.98 4.73
CA ARG A 238 -15.02 -13.72 5.29
C ARG A 238 -15.06 -12.59 6.32
N ASP A 239 -15.81 -11.54 6.04
CA ASP A 239 -16.04 -10.43 6.97
C ASP A 239 -16.69 -10.91 8.28
N LYS A 240 -17.75 -11.74 8.19
CA LYS A 240 -18.37 -12.39 9.36
C LYS A 240 -17.43 -13.29 10.16
N GLN A 241 -16.43 -13.87 9.50
CA GLN A 241 -15.40 -14.70 10.13
C GLN A 241 -14.22 -13.88 10.66
N ASN A 242 -14.31 -12.55 10.60
CA ASN A 242 -13.26 -11.61 10.96
C ASN A 242 -11.93 -11.96 10.28
N ASN A 243 -12.01 -12.31 8.99
CA ASN A 243 -10.84 -12.66 8.20
C ASN A 243 -9.96 -11.42 8.01
N GLY A 244 -8.79 -11.40 8.63
CA GLY A 244 -7.93 -10.23 8.69
C GLY A 244 -6.52 -10.52 8.19
N TRP A 245 -6.05 -9.68 7.29
CA TRP A 245 -4.65 -9.43 7.04
C TRP A 245 -4.17 -8.33 7.98
N THR A 246 -2.86 -8.15 8.10
CA THR A 246 -2.30 -6.97 8.76
C THR A 246 -2.56 -5.72 7.91
N GLY A 247 -2.39 -5.85 6.60
CA GLY A 247 -2.57 -4.75 5.67
C GLY A 247 -1.86 -5.01 4.37
N LEU A 248 -1.59 -3.94 3.65
CA LEU A 248 -0.86 -3.98 2.41
C LEU A 248 0.22 -2.89 2.37
N PHE A 249 1.35 -3.20 1.74
CA PHE A 249 2.40 -2.25 1.44
C PHE A 249 2.65 -2.26 -0.06
N SER A 250 2.35 -1.13 -0.70
CA SER A 250 2.42 -0.97 -2.15
C SER A 250 3.48 0.07 -2.51
N ASN A 251 4.42 -0.31 -3.37
CA ASN A 251 5.42 0.60 -3.91
C ASN A 251 5.28 0.67 -5.44
N LEU A 252 5.04 1.87 -5.97
CA LEU A 252 4.94 2.13 -7.41
C LEU A 252 6.31 2.13 -8.11
N GLY A 253 7.40 2.02 -7.37
CA GLY A 253 8.76 2.00 -7.89
C GLY A 253 9.34 3.39 -8.11
N VAL A 254 10.36 3.45 -8.96
CA VAL A 254 11.11 4.65 -9.27
C VAL A 254 10.69 5.18 -10.65
N TRP A 255 10.31 6.45 -10.68
CA TRP A 255 9.83 7.16 -11.85
C TRP A 255 10.72 8.38 -12.11
N ASN A 256 10.99 8.64 -13.39
CA ASN A 256 11.67 9.85 -13.83
C ASN A 256 10.77 10.56 -14.86
N VAL A 257 10.06 11.58 -14.40
CA VAL A 257 9.13 12.35 -15.22
C VAL A 257 9.46 13.83 -15.01
N PRO A 258 10.39 14.39 -15.82
CA PRO A 258 10.82 15.77 -15.69
C PRO A 258 9.62 16.74 -15.72
N GLY A 259 9.62 17.72 -14.81
CA GLY A 259 8.55 18.72 -14.73
C GLY A 259 7.28 18.28 -14.00
N ALA A 260 7.12 16.99 -13.65
CA ALA A 260 5.92 16.49 -12.97
C ALA A 260 5.74 17.01 -11.52
N GLY A 261 6.80 17.56 -10.92
CA GLY A 261 6.81 17.94 -9.51
C GLY A 261 7.02 16.75 -8.58
N HIS A 262 6.39 16.80 -7.41
CA HIS A 262 6.43 15.73 -6.40
C HIS A 262 5.03 15.14 -6.24
N TRP A 263 5.00 13.83 -6.03
CA TRP A 263 3.76 13.07 -5.96
C TRP A 263 3.79 12.10 -4.79
N ILE A 264 2.59 11.90 -4.27
CA ILE A 264 2.26 11.01 -3.17
C ILE A 264 1.32 9.95 -3.72
N PHE A 265 1.40 8.74 -3.18
CA PHE A 265 0.53 7.61 -3.53
C PHE A 265 0.14 6.87 -2.25
N GLY A 266 -1.16 6.62 -2.08
CA GLY A 266 -1.70 5.79 -1.01
C GLY A 266 -2.66 4.74 -1.56
N PRO A 267 -2.53 3.47 -1.16
CA PRO A 267 -3.46 2.43 -1.57
C PRO A 267 -4.75 2.45 -0.77
N ALA A 268 -5.81 1.88 -1.36
CA ALA A 268 -7.08 1.66 -0.65
C ALA A 268 -6.90 0.72 0.56
N VAL A 269 -7.75 0.90 1.56
CA VAL A 269 -7.83 0.04 2.75
C VAL A 269 -9.19 -0.62 2.83
N SER A 270 -9.27 -1.74 3.54
CA SER A 270 -10.55 -2.36 3.87
C SER A 270 -10.51 -2.93 5.28
N ARG A 271 -11.65 -3.31 5.85
CA ARG A 271 -11.65 -4.00 7.15
C ARG A 271 -10.76 -5.24 7.17
N ALA A 272 -10.73 -5.99 6.06
CA ALA A 272 -9.89 -7.18 5.90
C ALA A 272 -8.39 -6.86 5.71
N GLN A 273 -8.05 -5.64 5.30
CA GLN A 273 -6.68 -5.14 5.12
C GLN A 273 -6.59 -3.72 5.68
N PRO A 274 -6.60 -3.57 7.01
CA PRO A 274 -6.93 -2.31 7.66
C PRO A 274 -5.79 -1.30 7.67
N ILE A 275 -4.60 -1.68 7.18
CA ILE A 275 -3.46 -0.78 7.03
C ILE A 275 -3.09 -0.71 5.55
N GLY A 276 -3.10 0.50 5.00
CA GLY A 276 -2.64 0.79 3.64
C GLY A 276 -1.39 1.63 3.71
N ALA A 277 -0.25 1.08 3.29
CA ALA A 277 1.01 1.81 3.22
C ALA A 277 1.46 1.97 1.76
N GLY A 278 1.73 3.21 1.37
CA GLY A 278 2.11 3.58 0.00
C GLY A 278 3.55 4.08 -0.08
N CYS A 279 4.18 3.81 -1.22
CA CYS A 279 5.48 4.36 -1.58
C CYS A 279 5.52 4.69 -3.07
N VAL A 280 6.08 5.84 -3.42
CA VAL A 280 6.45 6.19 -4.79
C VAL A 280 7.73 7.00 -4.75
N THR A 281 8.68 6.69 -5.63
CA THR A 281 9.85 7.55 -5.84
C THR A 281 9.72 8.23 -7.18
N LEU A 282 9.64 9.56 -7.20
CA LEU A 282 9.54 10.35 -8.41
C LEU A 282 10.62 11.41 -8.42
N ASN A 283 11.39 11.49 -9.51
CA ASN A 283 12.44 12.50 -9.69
C ASN A 283 13.41 12.55 -8.49
N ARG A 284 13.81 11.39 -7.98
CA ARG A 284 14.73 11.17 -6.84
C ARG A 284 14.18 11.50 -5.45
N CYS A 285 12.94 11.94 -5.32
CA CYS A 285 12.27 12.10 -4.03
C CYS A 285 11.28 10.96 -3.80
N MET A 286 11.36 10.32 -2.63
CA MET A 286 10.42 9.30 -2.19
C MET A 286 9.30 9.93 -1.37
N ALA A 287 8.06 9.55 -1.66
CA ALA A 287 6.92 9.81 -0.79
C ALA A 287 6.47 8.51 -0.13
N LEU A 288 6.15 8.59 1.16
CA LEU A 288 5.60 7.50 1.97
C LEU A 288 4.23 7.92 2.50
N THR A 289 3.27 7.00 2.53
CA THR A 289 1.95 7.25 3.11
C THR A 289 1.48 6.11 3.98
N VAL A 290 0.63 6.43 4.94
CA VAL A 290 -0.12 5.46 5.72
C VAL A 290 -1.59 5.90 5.78
N GLN A 291 -2.48 4.93 5.65
CA GLN A 291 -3.91 5.07 5.92
C GLN A 291 -4.34 3.91 6.81
N LEU A 292 -5.18 4.20 7.81
CA LEU A 292 -5.82 3.21 8.66
C LEU A 292 -7.31 3.13 8.34
N HIS A 293 -7.86 1.91 8.32
CA HIS A 293 -9.29 1.69 8.30
C HIS A 293 -9.89 1.99 9.70
N GLU A 294 -11.11 2.50 9.74
CA GLU A 294 -11.77 2.99 10.97
C GLU A 294 -12.05 1.88 11.99
N ALA A 295 -12.13 0.63 11.52
CA ALA A 295 -12.15 -0.55 12.39
C ALA A 295 -10.89 -0.67 13.26
N LEU A 296 -9.75 -0.11 12.84
CA LEU A 296 -8.50 -0.12 13.60
C LEU A 296 -8.32 1.17 14.42
N SER A 297 -8.58 2.33 13.80
CA SER A 297 -8.57 3.63 14.46
C SER A 297 -9.39 4.63 13.66
N ASP A 298 -10.24 5.40 14.34
CA ASP A 298 -10.97 6.55 13.80
C ASP A 298 -10.32 7.90 14.16
N ASP A 299 -9.20 7.86 14.89
CA ASP A 299 -8.36 9.01 15.22
C ASP A 299 -7.30 9.24 14.12
N PRO A 300 -7.34 10.39 13.41
CA PRO A 300 -6.31 10.74 12.44
C PRO A 300 -4.90 10.76 13.02
N GLN A 301 -4.73 11.15 14.30
CA GLN A 301 -3.41 11.25 14.92
C GLN A 301 -2.71 9.89 14.98
N ALA A 302 -3.45 8.81 15.23
CA ALA A 302 -2.89 7.45 15.19
C ALA A 302 -2.28 7.09 13.83
N THR A 303 -2.80 7.64 12.73
CA THR A 303 -2.24 7.43 11.39
C THR A 303 -0.91 8.17 11.21
N TYR A 304 -0.82 9.40 11.73
CA TYR A 304 0.42 10.19 11.75
C TYR A 304 1.48 9.55 12.66
N ASP A 305 1.11 9.13 13.87
CA ASP A 305 2.02 8.49 14.82
C ASP A 305 2.62 7.18 14.26
N LEU A 306 1.83 6.43 13.48
CA LEU A 306 2.33 5.23 12.80
C LEU A 306 3.31 5.59 11.67
N LEU A 307 3.01 6.62 10.88
CA LEU A 307 3.91 7.08 9.81
C LEU A 307 5.24 7.61 10.39
N ASP A 308 5.19 8.38 11.47
CA ASP A 308 6.39 8.88 12.11
C ASP A 308 7.22 7.74 12.68
N ALA A 309 6.62 6.79 13.41
CA ALA A 309 7.34 5.61 13.88
C ALA A 309 7.92 4.73 12.76
N TRP A 310 7.24 4.66 11.61
CA TRP A 310 7.76 3.97 10.42
C TRP A 310 8.97 4.71 9.81
N THR A 311 8.94 6.05 9.79
CA THR A 311 9.97 6.86 9.13
C THR A 311 11.15 7.23 10.01
N GLU A 312 10.98 7.21 11.34
CA GLU A 312 12.00 7.56 12.33
C GLU A 312 13.36 6.89 12.09
N PRO A 313 13.44 5.57 11.80
CA PRO A 313 14.72 4.90 11.57
C PRO A 313 15.52 5.44 10.38
N PHE A 314 14.87 6.11 9.43
CA PHE A 314 15.50 6.66 8.23
C PHE A 314 15.94 8.11 8.42
N ILE A 315 15.21 8.87 9.22
CA ILE A 315 15.46 10.29 9.48
C ILE A 315 16.60 10.45 10.48
N GLN A 316 16.59 9.69 11.59
CA GLN A 316 17.67 9.73 12.60
C GLN A 316 19.01 9.19 12.08
N ALA A 317 18.99 8.28 11.10
CA ALA A 317 20.20 7.72 10.47
C ALA A 317 20.90 8.72 9.52
N THR A 318 20.26 9.85 9.24
CA THR A 318 20.82 10.91 8.42
C THR A 318 21.38 11.99 9.38
N PRO A 319 22.69 12.33 9.36
CA PRO A 319 23.21 13.39 10.21
C PRO A 319 22.38 14.66 10.06
N ALA A 320 21.93 15.19 11.19
CA ALA A 320 21.16 16.41 11.28
C ALA A 320 21.95 17.57 10.65
N SER A 321 21.42 18.08 9.55
CA SER A 321 21.67 19.43 9.02
C SER A 321 20.50 19.67 8.06
N LEU A 322 19.58 20.61 8.28
CA LEU A 322 19.82 22.00 8.65
C LEU A 322 18.69 22.54 9.56
N ASP A 323 19.12 23.34 10.53
CA ASP A 323 18.37 24.39 11.27
C ASP A 323 17.22 23.98 12.24
N PRO A 324 17.46 24.00 13.57
CA PRO A 324 16.46 23.75 14.61
C PRO A 324 15.35 24.81 14.76
N THR A 325 15.28 25.83 13.90
CA THR A 325 14.34 26.95 14.06
C THR A 325 13.03 26.83 13.28
N SER A 326 12.71 25.67 12.68
CA SER A 326 11.55 25.56 11.77
C SER A 326 10.55 24.43 12.02
N LEU A 327 10.62 23.72 13.16
CA LEU A 327 9.64 22.70 13.52
C LEU A 327 9.12 22.91 14.94
N ASP A 328 8.49 24.07 15.16
CA ASP A 328 7.57 24.22 16.28
C ASP A 328 6.19 23.68 15.90
N ARG A 329 5.69 22.87 16.83
CA ARG A 329 4.40 22.19 16.86
C ARG A 329 3.26 23.11 16.45
N VAL A 330 2.47 22.67 15.47
CA VAL A 330 1.11 23.19 15.18
C VAL A 330 0.23 21.95 14.93
N GLY A 331 -0.84 21.67 15.66
CA GLY A 331 -1.41 22.36 16.81
C GLY A 331 -2.52 21.50 17.41
N LEU A 332 -2.48 21.34 18.73
CA LEU A 332 -3.63 21.03 19.58
C LEU A 332 -3.52 22.02 20.72
N ASP A 333 -4.09 23.20 20.53
CA ASP A 333 -4.52 24.11 21.59
C ASP A 333 -5.26 25.29 20.94
N ARG A 334 -6.59 25.25 20.98
CA ARG A 334 -7.41 26.47 20.95
C ARG A 334 -8.02 26.63 22.34
N PRO A 335 -7.72 27.71 23.06
CA PRO A 335 -8.50 28.07 24.23
C PRO A 335 -9.86 28.63 23.78
N ILE A 336 -10.87 28.27 24.56
CA ILE A 336 -12.17 28.91 24.64
C ILE A 336 -11.93 30.34 25.13
N GLU A 337 -12.34 31.35 24.36
CA GLU A 337 -12.63 32.67 24.91
C GLU A 337 -14.02 33.13 24.47
N SER A 338 -14.88 33.22 25.48
CA SER A 338 -16.10 33.99 25.54
C SER A 338 -15.82 35.48 25.35
N VAL A 339 -16.61 36.16 24.52
CA VAL A 339 -16.90 37.58 24.75
C VAL A 339 -18.40 37.80 24.53
N SER A 340 -19.07 38.05 25.64
CA SER A 340 -20.38 38.68 25.73
C SER A 340 -20.28 40.17 25.46
N ALA A 341 -21.17 40.67 24.60
CA ALA A 341 -21.91 41.92 24.76
C ALA A 341 -23.27 41.75 24.07
#